data_AF-A0A7W0A2Y6-F1
#
_entry.id   AF-A0A7W0A2Y6-F1
#
_cell.length_a   1.000
_cell.length_b   1.000
_cell.length_c   1.000
_cell.angle_alpha   90.00
_cell.angle_beta   90.00
_cell.angle_gamma   90.00
#
_symmetry.space_group_name_H-M   'P 1'
#
loop_
_entity.id
_entity.type
_entity.pdbx_description
1 polymer ?
#
loop_
_entity_poly.entity_id
_entity_poly.type
_entity_poly.pdbx_seq_one_letter_code
_entity_poly.pdbx_strand_id
1 'polypeptide(L)' 'EADGADVDAMIEALEGYEFEGVKGSYTVRAEDHALLQPMFQVSLATDGTTAELEVLATLEPEDVAPPEVGG' A
#
# COMPACT_ATOMS: atom_id res chain seq x y z
N GLU A 1 14.44 -23.42 6.41
CA GLU A 1 13.63 -22.42 7.13
C GLU A 1 14.52 -21.22 7.35
N ALA A 2 14.04 -20.00 7.04
CA ALA A 2 14.75 -18.80 7.45
C ALA A 2 14.70 -18.78 8.98
N ASP A 3 15.86 -18.90 9.62
CA ASP A 3 15.99 -18.64 11.04
C ASP A 3 15.50 -17.20 11.28
N GLY A 4 14.56 -17.00 12.20
CA GLY A 4 13.96 -15.69 12.48
C GLY A 4 14.96 -14.64 13.00
N ALA A 5 16.25 -14.96 13.02
CA ALA A 5 17.36 -14.16 13.50
C ALA A 5 18.13 -13.41 12.39
N ASP A 6 17.93 -13.73 11.10
CA ASP A 6 18.61 -13.03 9.99
C ASP A 6 17.70 -11.98 9.35
N VAL A 7 17.79 -10.75 9.84
CA VAL A 7 16.96 -9.63 9.38
C VAL A 7 17.38 -9.15 7.98
N ASP A 8 18.66 -9.24 7.64
CA ASP A 8 19.15 -8.81 6.33
C ASP A 8 18.56 -9.72 5.24
N ALA A 9 18.54 -11.03 5.47
CA ALA A 9 17.90 -11.98 4.58
C ALA A 9 16.37 -11.75 4.43
N MET A 10 15.71 -11.23 5.47
CA MET A 10 14.28 -10.87 5.39
C MET A 10 14.07 -9.59 4.57
N ILE A 11 14.95 -8.60 4.70
CA ILE A 11 14.89 -7.36 3.91
C ILE A 11 15.07 -7.71 2.43
N GLU A 12 16.12 -8.47 2.10
CA GLU A 12 16.38 -8.92 0.72
C GLU A 12 15.22 -9.71 0.13
N ALA A 13 14.51 -10.51 0.95
CA ALA A 13 13.36 -11.27 0.50
C ALA A 13 12.11 -10.40 0.26
N LEU A 14 12.02 -9.23 0.90
CA LEU A 14 10.87 -8.34 0.82
C LEU A 14 11.04 -7.22 -0.20
N GLU A 15 12.26 -6.76 -0.49
CA GLU A 15 12.50 -5.72 -1.50
C GLU A 15 12.02 -6.17 -2.89
N GLY A 16 11.09 -5.43 -3.48
CA GLY A 16 10.44 -5.76 -4.75
C GLY A 16 9.36 -6.86 -4.65
N TYR A 17 9.06 -7.37 -3.45
CA TYR A 17 8.07 -8.43 -3.28
C TYR A 17 6.66 -7.94 -3.61
N GLU A 18 5.95 -8.73 -4.41
CA GLU A 18 4.56 -8.50 -4.78
C GLU A 18 3.62 -9.49 -4.10
N PHE A 19 2.51 -9.00 -3.56
CA PHE A 19 1.51 -9.84 -2.92
C PHE A 19 0.09 -9.27 -3.01
N GLU A 20 -0.91 -10.15 -2.92
CA GLU A 20 -2.33 -9.78 -2.94
C GLU A 20 -2.84 -9.46 -1.54
N GLY A 21 -3.58 -8.37 -1.40
CA GLY A 21 -4.23 -7.96 -0.17
C GLY A 21 -5.64 -7.42 -0.40
N VAL A 22 -6.26 -6.87 0.66
CA VAL A 22 -7.66 -6.42 0.61
C VAL A 22 -7.91 -5.23 -0.32
N LYS A 23 -6.84 -4.52 -0.72
CA LYS A 23 -6.90 -3.40 -1.65
C LYS A 23 -6.45 -3.76 -3.08
N GLY A 24 -6.19 -5.03 -3.36
CA GLY A 24 -5.58 -5.51 -4.62
C GLY A 24 -4.11 -5.86 -4.44
N SER A 25 -3.32 -5.66 -5.48
CA SER A 25 -1.87 -5.94 -5.47
C SER A 25 -1.10 -4.90 -4.65
N TYR A 26 -0.05 -5.37 -3.97
CA TYR A 26 0.89 -4.59 -3.19
C TYR A 26 2.31 -4.88 -3.66
N THR A 27 3.17 -3.87 -3.65
CA THR A 27 4.61 -4.02 -3.92
C THR A 27 5.41 -3.30 -2.84
N VAL A 28 6.45 -3.95 -2.32
CA VAL A 28 7.43 -3.28 -1.45
C VAL A 28 8.49 -2.63 -2.35
N ARG A 29 8.50 -1.30 -2.46
CA ARG A 29 9.49 -0.58 -3.25
C ARG A 29 10.89 -0.77 -2.63
N ALA A 30 11.86 -1.20 -3.44
CA ALA A 30 13.18 -1.56 -2.93
C ALA A 30 13.97 -0.34 -2.42
N GLU A 31 13.77 0.82 -3.06
CA GLU A 31 14.55 2.03 -2.84
C GLU A 31 14.32 2.67 -1.46
N ASP A 32 13.10 2.60 -0.93
CA ASP A 32 12.72 3.27 0.32
C ASP A 32 11.73 2.49 1.19
N HIS A 33 11.47 1.23 0.83
CA HIS A 33 10.55 0.31 1.50
C HIS A 33 9.10 0.84 1.57
N ALA A 34 8.73 1.76 0.70
CA ALA A 34 7.34 2.20 0.57
C ALA A 34 6.46 1.05 0.08
N LEU A 35 5.34 0.84 0.77
CA LEU A 35 4.35 -0.17 0.38
C LEU A 35 3.37 0.41 -0.64
N LEU A 36 3.69 0.23 -1.92
CA LEU A 36 2.90 0.67 -3.06
C LEU A 36 1.62 -0.16 -3.16
N GLN A 37 0.48 0.52 -3.27
CA GLN A 37 -0.85 -0.09 -3.26
C GLN A 37 -1.87 0.89 -3.83
N PRO A 38 -2.99 0.42 -4.41
CA PRO A 38 -4.07 1.30 -4.81
C PRO A 38 -4.60 2.10 -3.62
N MET A 39 -5.09 3.30 -3.86
CA MET A 39 -5.77 4.13 -2.86
C MET A 39 -7.17 4.49 -3.32
N PHE A 40 -8.05 4.84 -2.38
CA PHE A 40 -9.45 5.10 -2.67
C PHE A 40 -9.84 6.49 -2.19
N GLN A 41 -10.39 7.29 -3.09
CA GLN A 41 -11.07 8.52 -2.72
C GLN A 41 -12.52 8.17 -2.38
N VAL A 42 -12.96 8.50 -1.17
CA VAL A 42 -14.30 8.18 -0.68
C VAL A 42 -15.04 9.44 -0.26
N SER A 43 -16.34 9.47 -0.53
CA SER A 43 -17.28 10.44 0.03
C SER A 43 -18.03 9.79 1.19
N LEU A 44 -18.24 10.56 2.24
CA LEU A 44 -19.08 10.16 3.36
C LEU A 44 -20.41 10.92 3.26
N ALA A 45 -21.49 10.17 3.05
CA ALA A 45 -22.85 10.68 3.15
C ALA A 45 -23.43 10.27 4.52
N THR A 46 -24.12 11.18 5.19
CA THR A 46 -24.75 10.90 6.49
C THR A 46 -26.23 11.24 6.44
N ASP A 47 -27.09 10.29 6.80
CA ASP A 47 -28.54 10.45 6.93
C ASP A 47 -28.98 10.28 8.40
N GLY A 48 -28.53 11.21 9.26
CA GLY A 48 -28.83 11.17 10.69
C GLY A 48 -27.85 10.26 11.43
N THR A 49 -28.26 9.03 11.77
CA THR A 49 -27.42 8.08 12.55
C THR A 49 -26.61 7.13 11.69
N THR A 50 -26.88 7.07 10.39
CA THR A 50 -26.21 6.18 9.44
C THR A 50 -25.22 6.96 8.58
N ALA A 51 -24.09 6.30 8.33
CA ALA A 51 -22.97 6.80 7.56
C ALA A 51 -22.78 5.85 6.38
N GLU A 52 -23.00 6.34 5.17
CA GLU A 52 -22.78 5.61 3.92
C GLU A 52 -21.48 6.10 3.27
N LEU A 53 -20.66 5.16 2.83
CA LEU A 53 -19.41 5.45 2.12
C LEU A 53 -19.62 5.18 0.63
N GLU A 54 -19.37 6.19 -0.18
CA GLU A 54 -19.35 6.09 -1.63
C GLU A 54 -17.90 6.17 -2.11
N VAL A 55 -17.46 5.18 -2.89
CA VAL A 55 -16.14 5.22 -3.53
C VAL A 55 -16.24 6.07 -4.79
N LEU A 56 -15.54 7.20 -4.80
CA LEU A 56 -15.52 8.14 -5.93
C LEU A 56 -14.49 7.75 -6.98
N ALA A 57 -13.31 7.28 -6.54
CA ALA A 57 -12.22 6.88 -7.42
C ALA A 57 -11.31 5.86 -6.75
N THR A 58 -10.70 5.02 -7.58
CA THR A 58 -9.52 4.22 -7.25
C THR A 58 -8.32 4.86 -7.95
N LEU A 59 -7.28 5.15 -7.18
CA LEU A 59 -6.03 5.75 -7.64
C LEU A 59 -4.97 4.67 -7.71
N GLU A 60 -4.22 4.62 -8.80
CA GLU A 60 -3.15 3.65 -8.99
C GLU A 60 -1.96 3.99 -8.06
N PRO A 61 -1.12 3.01 -7.69
CA PRO A 61 0.00 3.26 -6.79
C PRO A 61 0.92 4.39 -7.27
N GLU A 62 1.11 4.55 -8.59
CA GLU A 62 1.96 5.60 -9.19
C GLU A 62 1.43 7.03 -8.97
N ASP A 63 0.10 7.20 -8.85
CA ASP A 63 -0.53 8.51 -8.66
C ASP A 63 -0.43 9.02 -7.22
N VAL A 64 -0.27 8.10 -6.27
CA VAL A 64 -0.35 8.37 -4.82
C VAL A 64 0.92 8.03 -4.06
N ALA A 65 1.91 7.44 -4.74
CA ALA A 65 3.18 7.11 -4.13
C ALA A 65 3.85 8.39 -3.60
N PRO A 66 4.40 8.35 -2.37
CA PRO A 66 5.24 9.44 -1.91
C PRO A 66 6.49 9.54 -2.79
N PRO A 67 7.06 10.76 -2.92
CA PRO A 67 8.33 10.93 -3.61
C PRO A 67 9.41 10.08 -2.93
N GLU A 68 10.27 9.48 -3.74
CA GLU A 68 11.46 8.79 -3.26
C GLU A 68 12.37 9.80 -2.56
N VAL A 69 12.94 9.45 -1.41
CA VAL A 69 13.81 10.35 -0.64
C VAL A 69 15.03 10.70 -1.52
N GLY A 70 15.02 11.90 -2.10
CA GLY A 70 16.03 12.36 -3.07
C GLY A 70 15.61 13.50 -4.01
N GLY A 71 14.35 13.97 -3.95
CA GLY A 71 13.86 15.17 -4.65
C GLY A 71 13.96 16.46 -3.83
#